data_AF-A0A1Y1Z3W2-F1
#
_entry.id   AF-A0A1Y1Z3W2-F1
#
_cell.length_a   1.000
_cell.length_b   1.000
_cell.length_c   1.000
_cell.angle_alpha   90.00
_cell.angle_beta   90.00
_cell.angle_gamma   90.00
#
_symmetry.space_group_name_H-M   'P 1'
#
loop_
_entity.id
_entity.type
_entity.pdbx_description
1 polymer ?
#
loop_
_entity_poly.entity_id
_entity_poly.type
_entity_poly.pdbx_seq_one_letter_code
_entity_poly.pdbx_strand_id
1 'polypeptide(L)'
;MVLVAGTLITCIPIASVSIHRCRLSWHFTLIGIWKLVTSFSLACVTFHRAIVTMREKRGNGAGHDNVPLNPMYHQPNATNVTFGPNPNQTPTTNYHPLYWLILYLLGTITGMTGLGALIYTSFRHNKDVRNLTYGFAAAIVIIPILTACYFFMEHLEKSRGGYQSLLRAYLHTFSGALVAFTVAFGFLSGIYSDLVLGAIAGRWSGAPSEDYAPLYWAWFVAKRLAMFVL
;
A
#
# COMPACT_ATOMS: atom_id res chain seq x y z
N MET A 1 2.21 4.95 16.56
CA MET A 1 0.87 4.74 17.16
C MET A 1 0.04 6.03 17.20
N VAL A 2 0.55 7.14 17.72
CA VAL A 2 -0.18 8.43 17.78
C VAL A 2 -0.69 8.89 16.41
N LEU A 3 0.13 8.79 15.36
CA LEU A 3 -0.27 9.10 13.98
C LEU A 3 -1.43 8.22 13.49
N VAL A 4 -1.38 6.91 13.75
CA VAL A 4 -2.44 5.96 13.33
C VAL A 4 -3.76 6.28 14.03
N ALA A 5 -3.72 6.53 15.34
CA ALA A 5 -4.90 6.94 16.11
C ALA A 5 -5.45 8.28 15.60
N GLY A 6 -4.59 9.27 15.34
CA GLY A 6 -4.98 10.55 14.77
C GLY A 6 -5.65 10.43 13.40
N THR A 7 -5.14 9.56 12.53
CA THR A 7 -5.77 9.31 11.22
C THR A 7 -7.15 8.66 11.34
N LEU A 8 -7.35 7.71 12.25
CA LEU A 8 -8.67 7.08 12.45
C LEU A 8 -9.69 8.06 13.02
N ILE A 9 -9.29 8.84 14.03
CA ILE A 9 -10.15 9.83 14.68
C ILE A 9 -10.58 10.93 13.71
N THR A 10 -9.71 11.34 12.79
CA THR A 10 -10.04 12.38 11.80
C THR A 10 -10.77 11.83 10.57
N CYS A 11 -10.49 10.60 10.14
CA CYS A 11 -11.07 10.06 8.91
C CYS A 11 -12.54 9.64 9.08
N ILE A 12 -12.94 9.12 10.25
CA ILE A 12 -14.32 8.67 10.50
C ILE A 12 -15.33 9.84 10.47
N PRO A 13 -15.11 10.97 11.18
CA PRO A 13 -16.03 12.10 11.14
C PRO A 13 -16.09 12.75 9.76
N ILE A 14 -14.94 12.90 9.08
CA ILE A 14 -14.89 13.51 7.75
C ILE A 14 -15.63 12.65 6.73
N ALA A 15 -15.45 11.33 6.77
CA ALA A 15 -16.20 10.41 5.92
C ALA A 15 -17.70 10.45 6.23
N SER A 16 -18.07 10.49 7.51
CA SER A 16 -19.47 10.59 7.94
C SER A 16 -20.14 11.88 7.47
N VAL A 17 -19.48 13.04 7.65
CA VAL A 17 -19.97 14.34 7.16
C VAL A 17 -20.08 14.35 5.64
N SER A 18 -19.12 13.75 4.93
CA SER A 18 -19.16 13.64 3.47
C SER A 18 -20.34 12.80 2.99
N ILE A 19 -20.60 11.65 3.62
CA ILE A 19 -21.75 10.79 3.31
C ILE A 19 -23.06 11.54 3.58
N HIS A 20 -23.14 12.27 4.69
CA HIS A 20 -24.33 13.03 5.05
C HIS A 20 -24.63 14.16 4.06
N ARG A 21 -23.58 14.86 3.58
CA ARG A 21 -23.72 15.99 2.64
C ARG A 21 -23.91 15.53 1.19
N CYS A 22 -23.33 14.41 0.78
CA CYS A 22 -23.36 13.92 -0.60
C CYS A 22 -24.47 12.90 -0.89
N ARG A 23 -25.49 12.78 -0.02
CA ARG A 23 -26.59 11.80 -0.11
C ARG A 23 -27.30 11.76 -1.48
N LEU A 24 -27.24 12.84 -2.25
CA LEU A 24 -27.84 12.96 -3.60
C LEU A 24 -26.99 12.35 -4.73
N SER A 25 -25.77 11.90 -4.46
CA SER A 25 -24.82 11.50 -5.50
C SER A 25 -24.02 10.27 -5.06
N TRP A 26 -24.48 9.09 -5.48
CA TRP A 26 -23.93 7.77 -5.15
C TRP A 26 -22.42 7.63 -5.41
N HIS A 27 -21.89 8.33 -6.41
CA HIS A 27 -20.47 8.31 -6.77
C HIS A 27 -19.56 8.80 -5.64
N PHE A 28 -19.94 9.88 -4.94
CA PHE A 28 -19.14 10.43 -3.84
C PHE A 28 -19.17 9.54 -2.60
N THR A 29 -20.30 8.89 -2.35
CA THR A 29 -20.44 7.91 -1.26
C THR A 29 -19.49 6.74 -1.46
N LEU A 30 -19.39 6.19 -2.67
CA LEU A 30 -18.47 5.09 -2.98
C LEU A 30 -17.00 5.48 -2.79
N ILE A 31 -16.62 6.68 -3.22
CA ILE A 31 -15.25 7.21 -3.02
C ILE A 31 -14.96 7.43 -1.53
N GLY A 32 -15.94 7.93 -0.77
CA GLY A 32 -15.82 8.12 0.67
C GLY A 32 -15.61 6.80 1.41
N ILE A 33 -16.45 5.79 1.10
CA ILE A 33 -16.34 4.44 1.66
C ILE A 33 -14.98 3.83 1.29
N TRP A 34 -14.57 3.92 0.03
CA TRP A 34 -13.28 3.41 -0.41
C TRP A 34 -12.10 4.05 0.34
N LYS A 35 -12.09 5.38 0.47
CA LYS A 35 -11.05 6.11 1.22
C LYS A 35 -11.03 5.67 2.69
N LEU A 36 -12.19 5.45 3.31
CA LEU A 36 -12.31 4.96 4.68
C LEU A 36 -11.75 3.54 4.81
N VAL A 37 -12.23 2.60 3.99
CA VAL A 37 -11.79 1.19 4.02
C VAL A 37 -10.28 1.09 3.80
N THR A 38 -9.75 1.81 2.80
CA THR A 38 -8.31 1.78 2.50
C THR A 38 -7.49 2.33 3.67
N SER A 39 -7.93 3.43 4.29
CA SER A 39 -7.25 4.00 5.46
C SER A 39 -7.31 3.06 6.67
N PHE A 40 -8.44 2.40 6.88
CA PHE A 40 -8.61 1.44 7.98
C PHE A 40 -7.74 0.20 7.78
N SER A 41 -7.71 -0.37 6.57
CA SER A 41 -6.84 -1.50 6.24
C SER A 41 -5.35 -1.17 6.46
N LEU A 42 -4.90 0.02 6.01
CA LEU A 42 -3.53 0.48 6.23
C LEU A 42 -3.19 0.65 7.72
N ALA A 43 -4.11 1.21 8.50
CA ALA A 43 -3.96 1.34 9.95
C ALA A 43 -3.81 -0.03 10.64
N CYS A 44 -4.60 -1.03 10.24
CA CYS A 44 -4.50 -2.37 10.79
C CYS A 44 -3.18 -3.07 10.40
N VAL A 45 -2.73 -2.94 9.14
CA VAL A 45 -1.47 -3.53 8.67
C VAL A 45 -0.27 -2.92 9.40
N THR A 46 -0.24 -1.60 9.55
CA THR A 46 0.83 -0.90 10.29
C THR A 46 0.84 -1.29 11.76
N PHE A 47 -0.34 -1.36 12.38
CA PHE A 47 -0.46 -1.82 13.76
C PHE A 47 0.04 -3.26 13.95
N HIS A 48 -0.32 -4.16 13.04
CA HIS A 48 0.16 -5.54 13.07
C HIS A 48 1.69 -5.61 12.94
N ARG A 49 2.28 -4.89 11.98
CA ARG A 49 3.76 -4.81 11.80
C ARG A 49 4.46 -4.21 13.03
N ALA A 50 3.87 -3.21 13.66
CA ALA A 50 4.38 -2.62 14.90
C ALA A 50 4.39 -3.65 16.06
N ILE A 51 3.34 -4.47 16.19
CA ILE A 51 3.31 -5.52 17.21
C ILE A 51 4.37 -6.59 16.96
N VAL A 52 4.52 -7.05 15.71
CA VAL A 52 5.51 -8.09 15.37
C VAL A 52 6.93 -7.62 15.70
N THR A 53 7.29 -6.42 15.25
CA THR A 53 8.61 -5.83 15.51
C THR A 53 8.87 -5.59 17.01
N MET A 54 7.85 -5.22 17.79
CA MET A 54 7.97 -5.12 19.25
C MET A 54 8.20 -6.47 19.93
N ARG A 55 7.54 -7.54 19.45
CA ARG A 55 7.73 -8.90 19.99
C ARG A 55 9.14 -9.42 19.72
N GLU A 56 9.67 -9.20 18.52
CA GLU A 56 11.05 -9.59 18.17
C GLU A 56 12.07 -8.88 19.07
N LYS A 57 11.91 -7.57 19.29
CA LYS A 57 12.78 -6.82 20.21
C LYS A 57 12.71 -7.37 21.64
N ARG A 58 11.53 -7.75 22.13
CA ARG A 58 11.36 -8.30 23.48
C ARG A 58 11.93 -9.71 23.63
N GLY A 59 11.89 -10.52 22.57
CA GLY A 59 12.49 -11.86 22.53
C GLY A 59 14.02 -11.83 22.57
N ASN A 60 14.65 -10.92 21.80
CA ASN A 60 16.11 -10.80 21.79
C ASN A 60 16.69 -10.14 23.05
N GLY A 61 15.92 -9.28 23.72
CA GLY A 61 16.36 -8.64 24.98
C GLY A 61 16.29 -9.54 26.22
N ALA A 62 15.51 -10.62 26.19
CA ALA A 62 15.35 -11.52 27.35
C ALA A 62 16.44 -12.61 27.45
N GLY A 63 17.35 -12.70 26.48
CA GLY A 63 18.38 -13.75 26.41
C GLY A 63 19.80 -13.34 26.81
N HIS A 64 20.05 -12.09 27.20
CA HIS A 64 21.42 -11.56 27.30
C HIS A 64 21.93 -11.18 28.70
N ASP A 65 21.22 -11.51 29.79
CA ASP A 65 21.59 -11.01 31.12
C ASP A 65 22.17 -12.04 32.11
N ASN A 66 22.60 -13.24 31.70
CA ASN A 66 23.30 -14.17 32.61
C ASN A 66 24.35 -15.07 31.94
N VAL A 67 25.18 -14.55 31.03
CA VAL A 67 26.47 -15.23 30.76
C VAL A 67 27.53 -14.50 31.58
N PRO A 68 27.94 -15.03 32.74
CA PRO A 68 29.10 -14.47 33.44
C PRO A 68 30.29 -14.47 32.48
N LEU A 69 30.99 -13.34 32.37
CA LEU A 69 32.28 -13.24 31.71
C LEU A 69 33.21 -14.29 32.34
N ASN A 70 33.32 -15.44 31.69
CA ASN A 70 34.35 -16.41 32.02
C ASN A 70 35.61 -15.97 31.26
N PRO A 71 36.73 -15.68 31.94
CA PRO A 71 37.96 -15.30 31.27
C PRO A 71 38.46 -16.49 30.45
N MET A 72 38.40 -16.32 29.13
CA MET A 72 39.38 -16.77 28.14
C MET A 72 40.15 -18.04 28.52
N TYR A 73 39.54 -19.20 28.29
CA TYR A 73 40.29 -20.43 28.05
C TYR A 73 40.39 -20.68 26.55
N HIS A 74 41.64 -20.71 26.07
CA HIS A 74 41.99 -21.16 24.73
C HIS A 74 41.61 -22.65 24.62
N GLN A 75 40.59 -22.97 23.83
CA GLN A 75 40.25 -24.34 23.49
C GLN A 75 40.46 -24.53 21.98
N PRO A 76 41.62 -25.07 21.55
CA PRO A 76 41.80 -25.52 20.19
C PRO A 76 41.17 -26.91 20.09
N ASN A 77 39.86 -26.98 19.86
CA ASN A 77 39.27 -28.19 19.33
C ASN A 77 38.29 -27.81 18.23
N ALA A 78 38.77 -28.00 17.01
CA ALA A 78 38.00 -27.91 15.78
C ALA A 78 36.90 -28.98 15.82
N THR A 79 35.73 -28.64 16.34
CA THR A 79 34.50 -29.31 15.97
C THR A 79 34.01 -28.67 14.69
N ASN A 80 33.99 -29.45 13.62
CA ASN A 80 33.36 -29.10 12.36
C ASN A 80 31.90 -28.71 12.64
N VAL A 81 31.64 -27.40 12.74
CA VAL A 81 30.28 -26.87 12.71
C VAL A 81 29.82 -26.99 11.26
N THR A 82 29.26 -28.14 10.93
CA THR A 82 28.55 -28.31 9.68
C THR A 82 27.36 -27.36 9.74
N PHE A 83 27.45 -26.22 9.05
CA PHE A 83 26.34 -25.34 8.73
C PHE A 83 25.39 -26.07 7.76
N GLY A 84 24.77 -27.15 8.23
CA GLY A 84 23.70 -27.84 7.56
C GLY A 84 22.37 -27.20 7.97
N PRO A 85 21.47 -26.87 7.05
CA PRO A 85 20.12 -26.44 7.40
C PRO A 85 19.46 -27.55 8.22
N ASN A 86 18.98 -27.21 9.42
CA ASN A 86 18.31 -28.15 10.30
C ASN A 86 17.01 -28.63 9.62
N PRO A 87 16.89 -29.92 9.22
CA PRO A 87 15.78 -30.39 8.38
C PRO A 87 14.43 -30.47 9.11
N ASN A 88 14.40 -30.20 10.43
CA ASN A 88 13.19 -30.32 11.25
C ASN A 88 12.48 -28.99 11.57
N GLN A 89 12.92 -27.86 11.02
CA GLN A 89 12.07 -26.66 11.02
C GLN A 89 11.09 -26.75 9.86
N THR A 90 9.96 -27.42 10.09
CA THR A 90 8.80 -27.26 9.21
C THR A 90 8.38 -25.80 9.26
N PRO A 91 8.46 -25.03 8.15
CA PRO A 91 8.03 -23.65 8.14
C PRO A 91 6.54 -23.62 8.46
N THR A 92 6.19 -23.19 9.66
CA THR A 92 4.80 -22.95 10.04
C THR A 92 4.33 -21.72 9.28
N THR A 93 3.76 -21.94 8.10
CA THR A 93 3.19 -20.90 7.26
C THR A 93 2.01 -20.29 8.01
N ASN A 94 2.24 -19.17 8.68
CA ASN A 94 1.20 -18.41 9.34
C ASN A 94 0.33 -17.72 8.27
N TYR A 95 -0.86 -18.28 7.99
CA TYR A 95 -1.81 -17.76 7.00
C TYR A 95 -2.58 -16.50 7.46
N HIS A 96 -2.32 -16.01 8.67
CA HIS A 96 -2.95 -14.80 9.23
C HIS A 96 -2.83 -13.49 8.42
N PRO A 97 -1.75 -13.21 7.64
CA PRO A 97 -1.65 -11.95 6.92
C PRO A 97 -2.52 -11.89 5.65
N LEU A 98 -3.06 -13.02 5.16
CA LEU A 98 -3.80 -13.07 3.90
C LEU A 98 -5.21 -12.46 3.98
N TYR A 99 -5.86 -12.53 5.13
CA TYR A 99 -7.25 -12.02 5.25
C TYR A 99 -7.32 -10.49 5.09
N TRP A 100 -6.29 -9.78 5.57
CA TRP A 100 -6.16 -8.32 5.40
C TRP A 100 -5.96 -7.92 3.95
N LEU A 101 -5.25 -8.74 3.18
CA LEU A 101 -5.02 -8.52 1.75
C LEU A 101 -6.34 -8.61 0.98
N ILE A 102 -7.19 -9.59 1.32
CA ILE A 102 -8.51 -9.77 0.69
C ILE A 102 -9.39 -8.54 0.94
N LEU A 103 -9.39 -8.01 2.17
CA LEU A 103 -10.17 -6.83 2.54
C LEU A 103 -9.68 -5.57 1.83
N TYR A 104 -8.36 -5.42 1.69
CA TYR A 104 -7.74 -4.36 0.89
C TYR A 104 -8.16 -4.47 -0.58
N LEU A 105 -8.11 -5.69 -1.15
CA LEU A 105 -8.45 -5.96 -2.54
C LEU A 105 -9.93 -5.68 -2.85
N LEU A 106 -10.84 -6.08 -1.96
CA LEU A 106 -12.27 -5.74 -2.04
C LEU A 106 -12.50 -4.23 -1.97
N GLY A 107 -11.78 -3.55 -1.08
CA GLY A 107 -11.80 -2.09 -0.98
C GLY A 107 -11.36 -1.45 -2.30
N THR A 108 -10.28 -1.93 -2.91
CA THR A 108 -9.77 -1.41 -4.18
C THR A 108 -10.76 -1.62 -5.32
N ILE A 109 -11.35 -2.81 -5.46
CA ILE A 109 -12.38 -3.10 -6.49
C ILE A 109 -13.57 -2.14 -6.32
N THR A 110 -14.06 -1.97 -5.10
CA THR A 110 -15.19 -1.08 -4.80
C THR A 110 -14.86 0.37 -5.14
N GLY A 111 -13.66 0.84 -4.79
CA GLY A 111 -13.16 2.17 -5.15
C GLY A 111 -13.08 2.38 -6.66
N MET A 112 -12.66 1.35 -7.39
CA MET A 112 -12.54 1.41 -8.83
C MET A 112 -13.86 1.49 -9.56
N THR A 113 -14.86 0.75 -9.10
CA THR A 113 -16.21 0.88 -9.65
C THR A 113 -16.75 2.30 -9.45
N GLY A 114 -16.57 2.88 -8.26
CA GLY A 114 -16.98 4.26 -7.99
C GLY A 114 -16.26 5.30 -8.87
N LEU A 115 -14.95 5.14 -9.05
CA LEU A 115 -14.13 6.02 -9.85
C LEU A 115 -14.45 5.89 -11.35
N GLY A 116 -14.64 4.67 -11.86
CA GLY A 116 -15.05 4.44 -13.24
C GLY A 116 -16.41 5.07 -13.56
N ALA A 117 -17.37 4.98 -12.65
CA ALA A 117 -18.68 5.61 -12.82
C ALA A 117 -18.58 7.16 -12.83
N LEU A 118 -17.69 7.75 -12.02
CA LEU A 118 -17.44 9.19 -12.01
C LEU A 118 -16.74 9.66 -13.29
N ILE A 119 -15.75 8.89 -13.78
CA ILE A 119 -15.12 9.16 -15.07
C ILE A 119 -16.18 9.12 -16.16
N TYR A 120 -16.97 8.05 -16.25
CA TYR A 120 -17.97 7.87 -17.30
C TYR A 120 -18.93 9.06 -17.41
N THR A 121 -19.41 9.56 -16.27
CA THR A 121 -20.32 10.71 -16.22
C THR A 121 -19.63 12.03 -16.57
N SER A 122 -18.39 12.24 -16.11
CA SER A 122 -17.62 13.48 -16.37
C SER A 122 -17.01 13.56 -17.78
N PHE A 123 -16.71 12.41 -18.39
CA PHE A 123 -15.98 12.30 -19.66
C PHE A 123 -16.73 12.96 -20.83
N ARG A 124 -18.06 13.01 -20.76
CA ARG A 124 -18.88 13.59 -21.83
C ARG A 124 -18.84 15.11 -21.88
N HIS A 125 -18.59 15.78 -20.75
CA HIS A 125 -18.79 17.24 -20.65
C HIS A 125 -17.49 18.04 -20.66
N ASN A 126 -16.37 17.49 -20.15
CA ASN A 126 -15.13 18.26 -19.96
C ASN A 126 -13.92 17.63 -20.65
N LYS A 127 -13.33 18.35 -21.62
CA LYS A 127 -12.10 17.92 -22.34
C LYS A 127 -10.88 17.84 -21.42
N ASP A 128 -10.85 18.67 -20.38
CA ASP A 128 -9.80 18.75 -19.38
C ASP A 128 -9.69 17.47 -18.54
N VAL A 129 -10.84 17.00 -18.04
CA VAL A 129 -10.93 15.75 -17.28
C VAL A 129 -10.41 14.60 -18.12
N ARG A 130 -10.75 14.57 -19.40
CA ARG A 130 -10.31 13.52 -20.33
C ARG A 130 -8.79 13.50 -20.52
N ASN A 131 -8.16 14.66 -20.74
CA ASN A 131 -6.70 14.73 -20.87
C ASN A 131 -6.00 14.26 -19.59
N LEU A 132 -6.56 14.62 -18.43
CA LEU A 132 -6.06 14.19 -17.14
C LEU A 132 -6.22 12.67 -16.95
N THR A 133 -7.36 12.08 -17.31
CA THR A 133 -7.58 10.64 -17.28
C THR A 133 -6.55 9.89 -18.14
N TYR A 134 -6.25 10.39 -19.35
CA TYR A 134 -5.24 9.75 -20.20
C TYR A 134 -3.85 9.77 -19.59
N GLY A 135 -3.42 10.89 -18.99
CA GLY A 135 -2.12 10.98 -18.31
C GLY A 135 -1.99 9.98 -17.17
N PHE A 136 -3.02 9.86 -16.33
CA PHE A 136 -3.03 8.90 -15.23
C PHE A 136 -3.12 7.45 -15.70
N ALA A 137 -3.96 7.16 -16.69
CA ALA A 137 -4.08 5.82 -17.27
C ALA A 137 -2.75 5.36 -17.88
N ALA A 138 -2.04 6.26 -18.58
CA ALA A 138 -0.71 5.96 -19.11
C ALA A 138 0.28 5.62 -18.00
N ALA A 139 0.34 6.43 -16.93
CA ALA A 139 1.23 6.17 -15.79
C ALA A 139 0.93 4.83 -15.10
N ILE A 140 -0.35 4.50 -14.91
CA ILE A 140 -0.81 3.24 -14.31
C ILE A 140 -0.37 2.03 -15.13
N VAL A 141 -0.33 2.14 -16.46
CA VAL A 141 0.06 1.04 -17.36
C VAL A 141 1.58 0.95 -17.51
N ILE A 142 2.27 2.09 -17.63
CA ILE A 142 3.72 2.15 -17.87
C ILE A 142 4.51 1.61 -16.66
N ILE A 143 4.15 2.00 -15.43
CA ILE A 143 4.90 1.60 -14.23
C ILE A 143 4.99 0.07 -14.06
N PRO A 144 3.90 -0.71 -14.10
CA PRO A 144 3.97 -2.17 -14.00
C PRO A 144 4.70 -2.81 -15.17
N ILE A 145 4.58 -2.27 -16.39
CA ILE A 145 5.32 -2.78 -17.55
C ILE A 145 6.82 -2.62 -17.32
N LEU A 146 7.28 -1.44 -16.88
CA LEU A 146 8.69 -1.21 -16.56
C LEU A 146 9.17 -2.13 -15.45
N THR A 147 8.38 -2.33 -14.39
CA THR A 147 8.71 -3.27 -13.32
C THR A 147 8.79 -4.71 -13.82
N ALA A 148 7.83 -5.14 -14.65
CA ALA A 148 7.84 -6.47 -15.25
C ALA A 148 9.07 -6.67 -16.15
N CYS A 149 9.41 -5.67 -16.98
CA CYS A 149 10.61 -5.68 -17.82
C CYS A 149 11.89 -5.77 -16.99
N TYR A 150 11.98 -5.00 -15.90
CA TYR A 150 13.12 -5.04 -14.98
C TYR A 150 13.31 -6.43 -14.36
N PHE A 151 12.25 -7.00 -13.80
CA PHE A 151 12.29 -8.35 -13.21
C PHE A 151 12.56 -9.44 -14.26
N PHE A 152 12.09 -9.26 -15.48
CA PHE A 152 12.33 -10.18 -16.58
C PHE A 152 13.80 -10.16 -17.03
N MET A 153 14.38 -8.96 -17.18
CA MET A 153 15.81 -8.78 -17.51
C MET A 153 16.71 -9.41 -16.46
N GLU A 154 16.43 -9.20 -15.17
CA GLU A 154 17.22 -9.80 -14.07
C GLU A 154 17.17 -11.34 -14.09
N HIS A 155 16.05 -11.93 -14.51
CA HIS A 155 15.90 -13.39 -14.59
C HIS A 155 16.60 -14.01 -15.81
N LEU A 156 16.71 -13.28 -16.92
CA LEU A 156 17.42 -13.76 -18.11
C LEU A 156 18.91 -13.98 -17.83
N GLU A 157 19.50 -13.20 -16.92
CA GLU A 157 20.92 -13.30 -16.56
C GLU A 157 21.24 -14.55 -15.72
N LYS A 158 20.25 -15.09 -14.99
CA LYS A 158 20.44 -16.20 -14.03
C LYS A 158 20.03 -17.58 -14.57
N SER A 159 19.33 -17.66 -15.69
CA SER A 159 18.65 -18.91 -16.08
C SER A 159 19.50 -19.83 -16.97
N ARG A 160 20.25 -20.75 -16.33
CA ARG A 160 20.74 -22.01 -16.93
C ARG A 160 19.88 -23.22 -16.51
N GLY A 161 18.63 -23.00 -16.08
CA GLY A 161 17.71 -24.04 -15.59
C GLY A 161 16.59 -24.38 -16.58
N GLY A 162 16.13 -25.63 -16.57
CA GLY A 162 15.09 -26.15 -17.47
C GLY A 162 13.68 -25.58 -17.23
N TYR A 163 12.67 -26.19 -17.88
CA TYR A 163 11.28 -25.69 -17.95
C TYR A 163 10.64 -25.31 -16.60
N GLN A 164 10.93 -26.05 -15.52
CA GLN A 164 10.36 -25.75 -14.20
C GLN A 164 10.90 -24.46 -13.57
N SER A 165 12.16 -24.07 -13.83
CA SER A 165 12.69 -22.80 -13.31
C SER A 165 12.08 -21.62 -14.05
N LEU A 166 11.79 -21.77 -15.35
CA LEU A 166 11.14 -20.75 -16.16
C LEU A 166 9.71 -20.47 -15.67
N LEU A 167 8.94 -21.52 -15.35
CA LEU A 167 7.57 -21.35 -14.86
C LEU A 167 7.52 -20.67 -13.48
N ARG A 168 8.45 -21.01 -12.59
CA ARG A 168 8.57 -20.37 -11.27
C ARG A 168 9.02 -18.90 -11.41
N ALA A 169 9.95 -18.61 -12.32
CA ALA A 169 10.39 -17.25 -12.63
C ALA A 169 9.21 -16.38 -13.13
N TYR A 170 8.43 -16.90 -14.08
CA TYR A 170 7.25 -16.19 -14.60
C TYR A 170 6.26 -15.85 -13.49
N LEU A 171 6.01 -16.80 -12.57
CA LEU A 171 5.08 -16.61 -11.46
C LEU A 171 5.58 -15.53 -10.48
N HIS A 172 6.90 -15.46 -10.22
CA HIS A 172 7.50 -14.39 -9.42
C HIS A 172 7.45 -13.03 -10.13
N THR A 173 7.78 -12.96 -11.42
CA THR A 173 7.70 -11.72 -12.20
C THR A 173 6.27 -11.20 -12.26
N PHE A 174 5.30 -12.08 -12.50
CA PHE A 174 3.89 -11.73 -12.53
C PHE A 174 3.41 -11.23 -11.17
N SER A 175 3.78 -11.92 -10.08
CA SER A 175 3.45 -11.50 -8.72
C SER A 175 4.04 -10.13 -8.40
N GLY A 176 5.32 -9.88 -8.74
CA GLY A 176 5.98 -8.59 -8.55
C GLY A 176 5.30 -7.46 -9.35
N ALA A 177 4.97 -7.71 -10.61
CA ALA A 177 4.27 -6.75 -11.46
C ALA A 177 2.85 -6.44 -10.92
N LEU A 178 2.14 -7.44 -10.40
CA LEU A 178 0.81 -7.26 -9.82
C LEU A 178 0.86 -6.42 -8.54
N VAL A 179 1.86 -6.63 -7.69
CA VAL A 179 2.08 -5.81 -6.50
C VAL A 179 2.39 -4.37 -6.90
N ALA A 180 3.31 -4.17 -7.84
CA ALA A 180 3.67 -2.84 -8.34
C ALA A 180 2.48 -2.12 -8.96
N PHE A 181 1.67 -2.81 -9.76
CA PHE A 181 0.41 -2.29 -10.28
C PHE A 181 -0.52 -1.86 -9.17
N THR A 182 -0.77 -2.73 -8.18
CA THR A 182 -1.69 -2.45 -7.07
C THR A 182 -1.24 -1.20 -6.28
N VAL A 183 0.05 -1.06 -6.01
CA VAL A 183 0.63 0.10 -5.31
C VAL A 183 0.51 1.37 -6.16
N ALA A 184 1.00 1.35 -7.40
CA ALA A 184 0.98 2.50 -8.29
C ALA A 184 -0.45 2.97 -8.54
N PHE A 185 -1.35 2.03 -8.78
CA PHE A 185 -2.76 2.27 -9.00
C PHE A 185 -3.46 2.84 -7.77
N GLY A 186 -3.29 2.25 -6.58
CA GLY A 186 -3.88 2.77 -5.35
C GLY A 186 -3.42 4.20 -5.06
N PHE A 187 -2.14 4.47 -5.24
CA PHE A 187 -1.55 5.80 -5.06
C PHE A 187 -2.06 6.82 -6.09
N LEU A 188 -1.94 6.50 -7.38
CA LEU A 188 -2.34 7.37 -8.48
C LEU A 188 -3.85 7.62 -8.50
N SER A 189 -4.66 6.61 -8.17
CA SER A 189 -6.12 6.74 -8.02
C SER A 189 -6.50 7.70 -6.89
N GLY A 190 -5.77 7.68 -5.79
CA GLY A 190 -5.92 8.67 -4.71
C GLY A 190 -5.66 10.10 -5.18
N ILE A 191 -4.54 10.33 -5.88
CA ILE A 191 -4.19 11.64 -6.44
C ILE A 191 -5.21 12.08 -7.48
N TYR A 192 -5.59 11.17 -8.37
CA TYR A 192 -6.56 11.40 -9.43
C TYR A 192 -7.91 11.84 -8.87
N SER A 193 -8.41 11.15 -7.83
CA SER A 193 -9.67 11.51 -7.17
C SER A 193 -9.64 12.95 -6.64
N ASP A 194 -8.53 13.38 -6.04
CA ASP A 194 -8.41 14.73 -5.49
C ASP A 194 -8.30 15.79 -6.61
N LEU A 195 -7.58 15.49 -7.70
CA LEU A 195 -7.47 16.39 -8.86
C LEU A 195 -8.79 16.54 -9.62
N VAL A 196 -9.55 15.46 -9.79
CA VAL A 196 -10.87 15.50 -10.44
C VAL A 196 -11.85 16.33 -9.62
N LEU A 197 -11.82 16.21 -8.29
CA LEU A 197 -12.63 17.06 -7.41
C LEU A 197 -12.26 18.54 -7.58
N GLY A 198 -10.96 18.87 -7.66
CA GLY A 198 -10.49 20.23 -7.93
C GLY A 198 -10.91 20.76 -9.31
N ALA A 199 -10.83 19.91 -10.33
CA ALA A 199 -11.25 20.25 -11.70
C ALA A 199 -12.77 20.51 -11.77
N ILE A 200 -13.59 19.70 -11.09
CA ILE A 200 -15.05 19.91 -11.00
C ILE A 200 -15.39 21.21 -10.27
N ALA A 201 -14.58 21.61 -9.27
CA ALA A 201 -14.73 22.88 -8.58
C ALA A 201 -14.31 24.11 -9.43
N GLY A 202 -13.90 23.91 -10.69
CA GLY A 202 -13.51 24.99 -11.61
C GLY A 202 -12.19 25.67 -11.26
N ARG A 203 -11.40 25.10 -10.33
CA ARG A 203 -10.09 25.64 -9.91
C ARG A 203 -9.07 24.51 -9.86
N TRP A 204 -8.26 24.40 -10.92
CA TRP A 204 -7.21 23.39 -11.08
C TRP A 204 -6.16 23.39 -9.94
N SER A 205 -6.00 24.51 -9.23
CA SER A 205 -5.12 24.59 -8.06
C SER A 205 -5.72 23.95 -6.80
N GLY A 206 -6.99 23.54 -6.82
CA GLY A 206 -7.69 23.02 -5.65
C GLY A 206 -7.85 24.05 -4.53
N ALA A 207 -7.63 25.34 -4.79
CA ALA A 207 -7.89 26.40 -3.83
C ALA A 207 -9.40 26.70 -3.80
N PRO A 208 -10.14 26.34 -2.73
CA PRO A 208 -11.50 26.83 -2.55
C PRO A 208 -11.49 28.37 -2.39
N SER A 209 -12.67 29.00 -2.39
CA SER A 209 -12.81 30.38 -1.95
C SER A 209 -12.11 30.58 -0.60
N GLU A 210 -11.47 31.73 -0.40
CA GLU A 210 -10.43 32.01 0.62
C GLU A 210 -10.71 31.41 2.01
N ASP A 211 -11.98 31.33 2.42
CA ASP A 211 -12.39 30.94 3.76
C ASP A 211 -12.14 29.46 4.13
N TYR A 212 -12.01 28.54 3.17
CA TYR A 212 -11.85 27.10 3.46
C TYR A 212 -10.60 26.45 2.85
N ALA A 213 -9.72 27.24 2.23
CA ALA A 213 -8.51 26.73 1.58
C ALA A 213 -7.49 26.11 2.53
N PRO A 214 -7.24 26.68 3.72
CA PRO A 214 -6.31 26.08 4.68
C PRO A 214 -6.77 24.70 5.15
N LEU A 215 -8.08 24.51 5.32
CA LEU A 215 -8.64 23.25 5.83
C LEU A 215 -8.48 22.12 4.81
N TYR A 216 -8.71 22.42 3.52
CA TYR A 216 -8.52 21.46 2.44
C TYR A 216 -7.04 21.09 2.26
N TRP A 217 -6.14 22.09 2.28
CA TRP A 217 -4.69 21.85 2.17
C TRP A 217 -4.12 21.13 3.39
N ALA A 218 -4.56 21.46 4.60
CA ALA A 218 -4.16 20.75 5.80
C ALA A 218 -4.60 19.28 5.74
N TRP A 219 -5.82 19.01 5.28
CA TRP A 219 -6.30 17.64 5.07
C TRP A 219 -5.48 16.91 3.98
N PHE A 220 -5.20 17.58 2.86
CA PHE A 220 -4.42 17.04 1.76
C PHE A 220 -2.99 16.68 2.17
N VAL A 221 -2.32 17.59 2.90
CA VAL A 221 -0.96 17.38 3.41
C VAL A 221 -0.93 16.33 4.50
N ALA A 222 -1.86 16.38 5.47
CA ALA A 222 -1.93 15.40 6.56
C ALA A 222 -2.14 13.98 6.02
N LYS A 223 -3.01 13.84 5.01
CA LYS A 223 -3.28 12.55 4.37
C LYS A 223 -2.08 12.03 3.57
N ARG A 224 -1.30 12.92 2.94
CA ARG A 224 -0.13 12.54 2.13
C ARG A 224 1.12 12.27 2.98
N LEU A 225 1.35 13.02 4.05
CA LEU A 225 2.45 12.76 4.99
C LEU A 225 2.31 11.38 5.65
N ALA A 226 1.09 10.95 5.95
CA ALA A 226 0.84 9.61 6.48
C ALA A 226 1.24 8.49 5.49
N MET A 227 1.22 8.74 4.18
CA MET A 227 1.66 7.77 3.18
C MET A 227 3.19 7.72 3.00
N PHE A 228 3.91 8.83 3.24
CA PHE A 228 5.38 8.87 3.13
C PHE A 228 6.11 8.33 4.36
N VAL A 229 5.43 8.23 5.50
CA VAL A 229 5.99 7.70 6.76
C VAL A 229 5.96 6.16 6.82
N LEU A 230 5.30 5.51 5.86
CA LEU A 230 5.09 4.06 5.80
C LEU A 230 6.13 3.39 4.90
#